data_AF-V4L769-F1
#
_entry.id   AF-V4L769-F1
#
_cell.length_a   1.000
_cell.length_b   1.000
_cell.length_c   1.000
_cell.angle_alpha   90.00
_cell.angle_beta   90.00
_cell.angle_gamma   90.00
#
_symmetry.space_group_name_H-M   'P 1'
#
loop_
_entity.id
_entity.type
_entity.pdbx_description
1 polymer ?
#
loop_
_entity_poly.entity_id
_entity_poly.type
_entity_poly.pdbx_seq_one_letter_code
_entity_poly.pdbx_strand_id
1 'polypeptide(L)'
;MSLTIQFLLLLLLVLRSHHVDSGSIVKYLPGFEGPLPFELETGYIGIGEEEEVQLFYYFIKSEKNQKEDPLLIWLSGGSGCSSLHGLLFENGPVAMKSEVYENARYYLYYLIECWANNERVREALHVQKRCNKTIPYNYDIVSSVPCHMNNSISGYRSLIYSGDHDITMPFQATKAWIKSLNYPIIDDWRPWMIKDQIAGYTRTYANKMTFATIKGGGHTAEYTPNETFIIFQRWISGQPL
;
A
#
# COMPACT_ATOMS: atom_id res chain seq x y z
N MET A 1 52.34 -9.47 16.00
CA MET A 1 51.17 -8.82 16.65
C MET A 1 50.51 -7.73 15.80
N SER A 2 51.20 -7.08 14.84
CA SER A 2 50.60 -6.01 14.01
C SER A 2 49.65 -6.50 12.91
N LEU A 3 49.99 -7.60 12.22
CA LEU A 3 49.17 -8.12 11.10
C LEU A 3 47.82 -8.68 11.55
N THR A 4 47.75 -9.31 12.73
CA THR A 4 46.53 -9.90 13.26
C THR A 4 45.48 -8.85 13.63
N ILE A 5 45.91 -7.66 14.08
CA ILE A 5 45.01 -6.53 14.39
C ILE A 5 44.45 -5.91 13.11
N GLN A 6 45.26 -5.78 12.06
CA GLN A 6 44.81 -5.30 10.75
C GLN A 6 43.81 -6.25 10.07
N PHE A 7 44.01 -7.56 10.21
CA PHE A 7 43.05 -8.56 9.73
C PHE A 7 41.73 -8.53 10.50
N LEU A 8 41.77 -8.34 11.83
CA LEU A 8 40.56 -8.16 12.64
C LEU A 8 39.80 -6.86 12.29
N LEU A 9 40.51 -5.75 12.05
CA LEU A 9 39.90 -4.49 11.61
C LEU A 9 39.27 -4.60 10.22
N LEU A 10 39.90 -5.32 9.29
CA LEU A 10 39.32 -5.62 7.98
C LEU A 10 38.10 -6.53 8.11
N LEU A 11 38.16 -7.53 8.99
CA LEU A 11 37.03 -8.43 9.26
C LEU A 11 35.88 -7.68 9.94
N LEU A 12 36.14 -6.71 10.82
CA LEU A 12 35.14 -5.82 11.42
C LEU A 12 34.56 -4.80 10.42
N LEU A 13 35.33 -4.40 9.40
CA LEU A 13 34.84 -3.58 8.27
C LEU A 13 33.97 -4.41 7.30
N VAL A 14 34.27 -5.70 7.13
CA VAL A 14 33.47 -6.66 6.34
C VAL A 14 32.26 -7.18 7.12
N LEU A 15 32.35 -7.24 8.45
CA LEU A 15 31.25 -7.47 9.40
C LEU A 15 30.57 -6.17 9.82
N ARG A 16 30.59 -5.13 8.96
CA ARG A 16 29.42 -4.26 8.94
C ARG A 16 28.28 -5.15 8.49
N SER A 17 27.59 -5.76 9.47
CA SER A 17 26.19 -6.10 9.30
C SER A 17 25.60 -4.91 8.58
N HIS A 18 25.02 -5.13 7.40
CA HIS A 18 24.09 -4.18 6.83
C HIS A 18 22.91 -4.15 7.80
N HIS A 19 23.13 -3.51 8.95
CA HIS A 19 22.07 -3.06 9.81
C HIS A 19 21.38 -2.03 8.93
N VAL A 20 20.32 -2.47 8.26
CA VAL A 20 19.44 -1.56 7.58
C VAL A 20 19.00 -0.58 8.64
N ASP A 21 19.27 0.69 8.34
CA ASP A 21 18.97 1.79 9.23
C ASP A 21 17.49 1.72 9.61
N SER A 22 17.23 1.90 10.90
CA SER A 22 15.90 2.23 11.41
C SER A 22 15.37 3.42 10.61
N GLY A 23 14.09 3.43 10.25
CA GLY A 23 13.52 4.29 9.21
C GLY A 23 14.06 5.72 9.11
N SER A 24 14.25 6.20 7.89
CA SER A 24 14.77 7.54 7.59
C SER A 24 13.65 8.52 7.27
N ILE A 25 13.68 9.68 7.92
CA ILE A 25 12.69 10.75 7.71
C ILE A 25 12.96 11.48 6.39
N VAL A 26 11.95 11.53 5.53
CA VAL A 26 11.96 12.25 4.26
C VAL A 26 11.33 13.62 4.47
N LYS A 27 12.11 14.69 4.34
CA LYS A 27 11.61 16.08 4.45
C LYS A 27 11.29 16.72 3.11
N TYR A 28 11.98 16.30 2.05
CA TYR A 28 11.88 16.87 0.71
C TYR A 28 11.79 15.74 -0.29
N LEU A 29 10.92 15.92 -1.30
CA LEU A 29 10.71 14.94 -2.35
C LEU A 29 10.86 15.62 -3.71
N PRO A 30 11.71 15.13 -4.63
CA PRO A 30 11.85 15.77 -5.93
C PRO A 30 10.52 15.84 -6.69
N GLY A 31 10.15 17.03 -7.14
CA GLY A 31 8.86 17.30 -7.79
C GLY A 31 7.77 17.81 -6.84
N PHE A 32 8.00 17.82 -5.53
CA PHE A 32 7.17 18.51 -4.55
C PHE A 32 7.80 19.86 -4.19
N GLU A 33 7.03 20.95 -4.26
CA GLU A 33 7.52 22.28 -3.93
C GLU A 33 7.58 22.48 -2.41
N GLY A 34 8.80 22.68 -1.88
CA GLY A 34 9.02 22.91 -0.46
C GLY A 34 9.08 21.63 0.39
N PRO A 35 9.09 21.75 1.73
CA PRO A 35 9.07 20.60 2.62
C PRO A 35 7.72 19.88 2.57
N LEU A 36 7.73 18.56 2.80
CA LEU A 36 6.49 17.79 2.93
C LEU A 36 5.66 18.30 4.12
N PRO A 37 4.34 18.51 3.95
CA PRO A 37 3.48 19.00 5.02
C PRO A 37 3.10 17.90 6.03
N PHE A 38 3.58 16.68 5.84
CA PHE A 38 3.36 15.51 6.70
C PHE A 38 4.69 14.79 6.96
N GLU A 39 4.74 14.00 8.02
CA GLU A 39 5.92 13.18 8.33
C GLU A 39 5.90 11.88 7.53
N LEU A 40 6.83 11.78 6.57
CA LEU A 40 7.14 10.57 5.82
C LEU A 40 8.41 9.93 6.35
N GLU A 41 8.33 8.64 6.69
CA GLU A 41 9.47 7.80 7.01
C GLU A 41 9.56 6.67 5.97
N THR A 42 10.78 6.39 5.51
CA THR A 42 11.06 5.33 4.54
C THR A 42 12.15 4.43 5.07
N GLY A 43 12.05 3.13 4.83
CA GLY A 43 13.07 2.18 5.27
C GLY A 43 12.83 0.79 4.71
N TYR A 44 13.56 -0.18 5.26
CA TYR A 44 13.34 -1.59 4.97
C TYR A 44 12.97 -2.36 6.23
N ILE A 45 12.14 -3.38 6.04
CA ILE A 45 11.79 -4.37 7.07
C ILE A 45 12.27 -5.73 6.56
N GLY A 46 13.06 -6.40 7.39
CA GLY A 46 13.47 -7.79 7.18
C GLY A 46 12.29 -8.75 7.42
N ILE A 47 12.12 -9.71 6.51
CA ILE A 47 11.13 -10.78 6.59
C ILE A 47 11.84 -12.12 6.43
N GLY A 48 11.44 -13.06 7.28
CA GLY A 48 12.07 -14.36 7.42
C GLY A 48 12.86 -14.47 8.72
N GLU A 49 13.21 -15.68 9.12
CA GLU A 49 13.96 -15.93 10.36
C GLU A 49 15.36 -15.29 10.31
N GLU A 50 15.93 -15.16 9.12
CA GLU A 50 17.25 -14.58 8.89
C GLU A 50 17.16 -13.21 8.18
N GLU A 51 15.98 -12.60 8.14
CA GLU A 51 15.70 -11.35 7.42
C GLU A 51 16.13 -11.41 5.93
N GLU A 52 16.04 -12.58 5.32
CA GLU A 52 16.50 -12.86 3.97
C GLU A 52 15.79 -12.04 2.89
N VAL A 53 14.57 -11.58 3.17
CA VAL A 53 13.80 -10.67 2.31
C VAL A 53 13.71 -9.30 2.95
N GLN A 54 14.12 -8.27 2.22
CA GLN A 54 14.03 -6.88 2.67
C GLN A 54 12.90 -6.16 1.92
N LEU A 55 11.83 -5.82 2.62
CA LEU A 55 10.71 -5.05 2.05
C LEU A 55 10.88 -3.56 2.31
N PHE A 56 10.85 -2.76 1.26
CA PHE A 56 10.82 -1.31 1.37
C PHE A 56 9.41 -0.83 1.76
N TYR A 57 9.32 0.15 2.66
CA TYR A 57 8.04 0.75 3.07
C TYR A 57 8.03 2.27 2.95
N TYR A 58 6.82 2.81 2.80
CA TYR A 58 6.49 4.21 3.00
C TYR A 58 5.58 4.30 4.23
N PHE A 59 6.03 4.97 5.29
CA PHE A 59 5.26 5.15 6.53
C PHE A 59 4.91 6.62 6.70
N ILE A 60 3.61 6.90 6.74
CA ILE A 60 3.07 8.25 6.94
C ILE A 60 2.47 8.29 8.32
N LYS A 61 2.98 9.19 9.17
CA LYS A 61 2.48 9.32 10.55
C LYS A 61 1.11 9.98 10.57
N SER A 62 0.28 9.56 11.52
CA SER A 62 -0.99 10.24 11.76
C SER A 62 -0.74 11.68 12.22
N GLU A 63 -1.52 12.61 11.67
CA GLU A 63 -1.52 14.02 12.02
C GLU A 63 -2.51 14.34 13.16
N LYS A 64 -3.36 13.38 13.55
CA LYS A 64 -4.39 13.58 14.58
C LYS A 64 -3.92 13.13 15.96
N ASN A 65 -3.92 11.83 16.23
CA ASN A 65 -3.45 11.26 17.49
C ASN A 65 -2.64 9.98 17.23
N GLN A 66 -1.32 10.13 17.11
CA GLN A 66 -0.39 9.03 16.83
C GLN A 66 -0.45 7.87 17.82
N LYS A 67 -0.94 8.08 19.04
CA LYS A 67 -1.04 7.03 20.07
C LYS A 67 -2.34 6.22 19.99
N GLU A 68 -3.39 6.79 19.41
CA GLU A 68 -4.73 6.19 19.38
C GLU A 68 -5.18 5.80 17.98
N ASP A 69 -4.70 6.50 16.96
CA ASP A 69 -5.08 6.22 15.59
C ASP A 69 -4.54 4.85 15.15
N PRO A 70 -5.33 4.08 14.39
CA PRO A 70 -4.96 2.73 14.01
C PRO A 70 -3.77 2.74 13.05
N LEU A 71 -2.84 1.79 13.25
CA LEU A 71 -1.86 1.46 12.23
C LEU A 71 -2.58 0.77 11.05
N LEU A 72 -2.47 1.36 9.87
CA LEU A 72 -2.94 0.75 8.64
C LEU A 72 -1.77 0.19 7.85
N ILE A 73 -1.87 -1.09 7.49
CA ILE A 73 -0.97 -1.73 6.55
C ILE A 73 -1.68 -1.77 5.19
N TRP A 74 -1.10 -1.12 4.19
CA TRP A 74 -1.61 -1.12 2.82
C TRP A 74 -0.65 -1.88 1.91
N LEU A 75 -1.11 -3.01 1.39
CA LEU A 75 -0.33 -3.86 0.50
C LEU A 75 -0.98 -3.85 -0.87
N SER A 76 -0.33 -3.19 -1.84
CA SER A 76 -0.76 -3.22 -3.23
C SER A 76 -0.21 -4.48 -3.91
N GLY A 77 -1.09 -5.24 -4.56
CA GLY A 77 -0.66 -6.36 -5.40
C GLY A 77 0.08 -5.88 -6.65
N GLY A 78 0.76 -6.80 -7.34
CA GLY A 78 1.54 -6.49 -8.54
C GLY A 78 3.04 -6.40 -8.26
N SER A 79 3.82 -6.21 -9.31
CA SER A 79 5.27 -6.31 -9.22
C SER A 79 5.96 -4.99 -8.89
N GLY A 80 7.22 -5.09 -8.44
CA GLY A 80 8.09 -3.93 -8.29
C GLY A 80 7.58 -2.93 -7.26
N CYS A 81 7.28 -1.73 -7.74
CA CYS A 81 6.84 -0.59 -6.92
C CYS A 81 5.33 -0.37 -6.99
N SER A 82 4.54 -1.44 -7.09
CA SER A 82 3.07 -1.35 -7.07
C SER A 82 2.56 -0.55 -5.86
N SER A 83 3.17 -0.69 -4.69
CA SER A 83 2.81 0.10 -3.51
C SER A 83 3.05 1.61 -3.66
N LEU A 84 3.97 2.03 -4.54
CA LEU A 84 4.13 3.44 -4.89
C LEU A 84 2.94 3.95 -5.72
N HIS A 85 2.34 3.11 -6.57
CA HIS A 85 1.09 3.45 -7.25
C HIS A 85 -0.06 3.59 -6.26
N GLY A 86 -0.14 2.68 -5.27
CA GLY A 86 -1.04 2.78 -4.13
C GLY A 86 -0.96 4.14 -3.45
N LEU A 87 0.27 4.53 -3.10
CA LEU A 87 0.57 5.82 -2.49
C LEU A 87 0.16 7.02 -3.37
N LEU A 88 0.44 6.99 -4.67
CA LEU A 88 0.25 8.15 -5.55
C LEU A 88 -1.15 8.28 -6.18
N PHE A 89 -1.93 7.21 -6.22
CA PHE A 89 -3.25 7.19 -6.88
C PHE A 89 -4.42 6.81 -5.99
N GLU A 90 -4.17 6.11 -4.87
CA GLU A 90 -5.25 5.53 -4.08
C GLU A 90 -5.46 6.31 -2.79
N ASN A 91 -4.53 6.19 -1.83
CA ASN A 91 -4.78 6.60 -0.45
C ASN A 91 -3.63 7.38 0.19
N GLY A 92 -2.62 7.79 -0.58
CA GLY A 92 -1.54 8.62 -0.05
C GLY A 92 -1.87 10.11 -0.02
N PRO A 93 -1.12 10.89 0.77
CA PRO A 93 -1.26 12.34 0.91
C PRO A 93 -0.62 13.13 -0.24
N VAL A 94 -0.08 12.44 -1.25
CA VAL A 94 0.57 13.02 -2.42
C VAL A 94 0.05 12.35 -3.69
N ALA A 95 -0.09 13.14 -4.75
CA ALA A 95 -0.52 12.65 -6.04
C ALA A 95 0.40 13.20 -7.15
N MET A 96 0.62 12.39 -8.18
CA MET A 96 1.31 12.83 -9.40
C MET A 96 0.38 13.77 -10.18
N LYS A 97 0.81 15.02 -10.38
CA LYS A 97 0.15 15.94 -11.32
C LYS A 97 0.66 15.67 -12.73
N SER A 98 -0.24 15.30 -13.63
CA SER A 98 0.06 15.19 -15.06
C SER A 98 -0.77 16.22 -15.82
N GLU A 99 -0.10 17.04 -16.63
CA GLU A 99 -0.75 17.96 -17.57
C GLU A 99 -1.13 17.26 -18.90
N VAL A 100 -0.80 15.98 -19.03
CA VAL A 100 -1.05 15.20 -20.25
C VAL A 100 -2.47 14.65 -20.25
N TYR A 101 -3.17 14.86 -21.38
CA TYR A 101 -4.55 14.46 -21.71
C TYR A 101 -5.05 13.18 -21.02
N GLU A 102 -6.35 13.17 -20.67
CA GLU A 102 -7.11 12.12 -19.98
C GLU A 102 -6.93 10.68 -20.53
N ASN A 103 -6.39 10.51 -21.75
CA ASN A 103 -6.17 9.22 -22.40
C ASN A 103 -4.73 8.67 -22.32
N ALA A 104 -3.79 9.34 -21.64
CA ALA A 104 -2.40 8.88 -21.52
C ALA A 104 -2.12 8.09 -20.22
N ARG A 105 -3.01 7.17 -19.81
CA ARG A 105 -2.88 6.46 -18.53
C ARG A 105 -1.63 5.58 -18.42
N TYR A 106 -1.29 4.85 -19.49
CA TYR A 106 -0.04 4.09 -19.57
C TYR A 106 1.20 4.98 -19.46
N TYR A 107 1.09 6.24 -19.88
CA TYR A 107 2.16 7.22 -19.75
C TYR A 107 2.39 7.58 -18.28
N LEU A 108 1.35 7.65 -17.46
CA LEU A 108 1.49 7.98 -16.04
C LEU A 108 2.23 6.90 -15.25
N TYR A 109 1.96 5.62 -15.52
CA TYR A 109 2.75 4.50 -14.97
C TYR A 109 4.23 4.61 -15.38
N TYR A 110 4.48 4.88 -16.65
CA TYR A 110 5.84 5.09 -17.15
C TYR A 110 6.54 6.27 -16.47
N LEU A 111 5.85 7.40 -16.29
CA LEU A 111 6.38 8.57 -15.59
C LEU A 111 6.72 8.26 -14.14
N ILE A 112 5.88 7.53 -13.43
CA ILE A 112 6.17 7.10 -12.05
C ILE A 112 7.41 6.20 -12.03
N GLU A 113 7.52 5.25 -12.95
CA GLU A 113 8.69 4.38 -13.04
C GLU A 113 9.97 5.18 -13.32
N CYS A 114 9.92 6.16 -14.22
CA CYS A 114 11.04 7.06 -14.50
C CYS A 114 11.41 7.91 -13.28
N TRP A 115 10.40 8.46 -12.59
CA TRP A 115 10.59 9.27 -11.40
C TRP A 115 11.16 8.43 -10.24
N ALA A 116 10.59 7.27 -9.95
CA ALA A 116 11.02 6.37 -8.89
C ALA A 116 12.45 5.83 -9.10
N ASN A 117 12.89 5.74 -10.36
CA ASN A 117 14.25 5.30 -10.70
C ASN A 117 15.24 6.46 -10.85
N ASN A 118 14.80 7.72 -10.77
CA ASN A 118 15.68 8.88 -10.73
C ASN A 118 16.58 8.80 -9.49
N GLU A 119 17.87 9.07 -9.66
CA GLU A 119 18.85 8.97 -8.58
C GLU A 119 18.51 9.90 -7.40
N ARG A 120 18.13 11.15 -7.67
CA ARG A 120 17.76 12.11 -6.62
C ARG A 120 16.52 11.68 -5.85
N VAL A 121 15.57 11.04 -6.53
CA VAL A 121 14.36 10.52 -5.88
C VAL A 121 14.71 9.34 -4.98
N ARG A 122 15.56 8.43 -5.45
CA ARG A 122 16.02 7.29 -4.66
C ARG A 122 16.85 7.73 -3.46
N GLU A 123 17.72 8.71 -3.62
CA GLU A 123 18.47 9.31 -2.52
C GLU A 123 17.53 9.94 -1.48
N ALA A 124 16.55 10.73 -1.93
CA ALA A 124 15.58 11.36 -1.03
C ALA A 124 14.71 10.35 -0.27
N LEU A 125 14.36 9.23 -0.91
CA LEU A 125 13.56 8.14 -0.33
C LEU A 125 14.42 7.06 0.35
N HIS A 126 15.74 7.22 0.40
CA HIS A 126 16.66 6.23 0.98
C HIS A 126 16.54 4.82 0.35
N VAL A 127 16.25 4.77 -0.96
CA VAL A 127 16.02 3.53 -1.73
C VAL A 127 17.32 3.03 -2.37
N GLN A 128 17.80 1.88 -1.91
CA GLN A 128 19.03 1.26 -2.42
C GLN A 128 18.85 0.57 -3.77
N LYS A 129 17.72 -0.12 -3.99
CA LYS A 129 17.46 -0.92 -5.20
C LYS A 129 16.50 -0.22 -6.14
N ARG A 130 16.74 -0.32 -7.45
CA ARG A 130 15.84 0.21 -8.47
C ARG A 130 14.50 -0.51 -8.47
N CYS A 131 13.47 0.20 -8.93
CA CYS A 131 12.18 -0.38 -9.18
C CYS A 131 12.28 -1.40 -10.32
N ASN A 132 12.01 -2.68 -10.03
CA ASN A 132 12.04 -3.74 -11.04
C ASN A 132 10.68 -4.41 -11.15
N LYS A 133 10.12 -4.47 -12.36
CA LYS A 133 8.85 -5.16 -12.65
C LYS A 133 8.93 -6.67 -12.53
N THR A 134 10.13 -7.24 -12.52
CA THR A 134 10.33 -8.68 -12.35
C THR A 134 11.01 -8.90 -11.01
N ILE A 135 10.21 -9.30 -10.02
CA ILE A 135 10.72 -9.78 -8.74
C ILE A 135 10.53 -11.30 -8.77
N PRO A 136 11.59 -12.11 -8.57
CA PRO A 136 11.43 -13.54 -8.38
C PRO A 136 10.78 -13.79 -7.02
N TYR A 137 9.68 -14.54 -6.99
CA TYR A 137 9.03 -14.99 -5.76
C TYR A 137 8.53 -16.42 -5.93
N ASN A 138 8.41 -17.14 -4.81
CA ASN A 138 7.86 -18.49 -4.77
C ASN A 138 6.34 -18.43 -4.79
N TYR A 139 5.71 -19.41 -5.46
CA TYR A 139 4.25 -19.57 -5.48
C TYR A 139 3.84 -20.65 -4.47
N ASP A 140 4.18 -20.43 -3.21
CA ASP A 140 3.95 -21.34 -2.08
C ASP A 140 2.62 -21.07 -1.35
N ILE A 141 2.09 -19.85 -1.46
CA ILE A 141 0.77 -19.48 -0.93
C ILE A 141 -0.30 -19.65 -2.00
N VAL A 142 -1.14 -20.68 -1.84
CA VAL A 142 -2.24 -21.02 -2.76
C VAL A 142 -3.49 -20.17 -2.51
N SER A 143 -3.70 -19.70 -1.27
CA SER A 143 -4.87 -18.91 -0.90
C SER A 143 -4.56 -17.96 0.25
N SER A 144 -5.08 -16.74 0.16
CA SER A 144 -5.01 -15.74 1.22
C SER A 144 -6.07 -15.93 2.32
N VAL A 145 -7.04 -16.84 2.13
CA VAL A 145 -8.13 -17.09 3.10
C VAL A 145 -7.61 -17.34 4.52
N PRO A 146 -6.63 -18.24 4.75
CA PRO A 146 -6.12 -18.49 6.10
C PRO A 146 -5.52 -17.23 6.74
N CYS A 147 -4.81 -16.40 5.97
CA CYS A 147 -4.23 -15.15 6.45
C CYS A 147 -5.32 -14.17 6.90
N HIS A 148 -6.38 -14.00 6.10
CA HIS A 148 -7.49 -13.12 6.46
C HIS A 148 -8.31 -13.63 7.64
N MET A 149 -8.48 -14.95 7.79
CA MET A 149 -9.12 -15.54 8.96
C MET A 149 -8.28 -15.30 10.22
N ASN A 150 -6.96 -15.50 10.16
CA ASN A 150 -6.07 -15.26 11.30
C ASN A 150 -6.09 -13.79 11.75
N ASN A 151 -6.07 -12.86 10.78
CA ASN A 151 -6.20 -11.44 11.07
C ASN A 151 -7.55 -11.09 11.71
N SER A 152 -8.63 -11.72 11.21
CA SER A 152 -9.98 -11.54 11.76
C SER A 152 -10.08 -12.06 13.21
N ILE A 153 -9.52 -13.24 13.50
CA ILE A 153 -9.48 -13.83 14.85
C ILE A 153 -8.68 -12.94 15.81
N SER A 154 -7.60 -12.33 15.31
CA SER A 154 -6.80 -11.36 16.06
C SER A 154 -7.51 -10.01 16.28
N GLY A 155 -8.72 -9.83 15.74
CA GLY A 155 -9.57 -8.67 15.97
C GLY A 155 -9.32 -7.49 15.03
N TYR A 156 -8.48 -7.65 14.01
CA TYR A 156 -8.19 -6.62 13.01
C TYR A 156 -9.39 -6.38 12.10
N ARG A 157 -9.73 -5.10 11.92
CA ARG A 157 -10.76 -4.67 10.96
C ARG A 157 -10.19 -4.76 9.55
N SER A 158 -11.03 -5.06 8.57
CA SER A 158 -10.61 -5.11 7.17
C SER A 158 -11.56 -4.31 6.28
N LEU A 159 -10.97 -3.69 5.25
CA LEU A 159 -11.68 -3.08 4.14
C LEU A 159 -11.32 -3.86 2.89
N ILE A 160 -12.33 -4.30 2.16
CA ILE A 160 -12.18 -4.92 0.84
C ILE A 160 -13.04 -4.08 -0.09
N TYR A 161 -12.48 -3.66 -1.22
CA TYR A 161 -13.27 -3.00 -2.24
C TYR A 161 -12.92 -3.50 -3.63
N SER A 162 -13.85 -3.30 -4.57
CA SER A 162 -13.68 -3.70 -5.97
C SER A 162 -14.37 -2.72 -6.89
N GLY A 163 -13.72 -2.34 -7.99
CA GLY A 163 -14.40 -1.66 -9.10
C GLY A 163 -15.40 -2.60 -9.76
N ASP A 164 -16.62 -2.13 -10.03
CA ASP A 164 -17.67 -2.97 -10.61
C ASP A 164 -17.53 -3.16 -12.14
N HIS A 165 -16.62 -2.43 -12.79
CA HIS A 165 -16.26 -2.59 -14.20
C HIS A 165 -14.94 -3.36 -14.41
N ASP A 166 -14.32 -3.88 -13.34
CA ASP A 166 -13.15 -4.74 -13.50
C ASP A 166 -13.55 -6.12 -14.05
N ILE A 167 -13.07 -6.44 -15.25
CA ILE A 167 -13.24 -7.76 -15.86
C ILE A 167 -12.14 -8.75 -15.48
N THR A 168 -11.00 -8.26 -15.00
CA THR A 168 -9.83 -9.08 -14.64
C THR A 168 -10.04 -9.75 -13.29
N MET A 169 -10.48 -8.99 -12.28
CA MET A 169 -10.89 -9.48 -10.97
C MET A 169 -12.29 -8.96 -10.61
N PRO A 170 -13.34 -9.54 -11.22
CA PRO A 170 -14.70 -9.05 -11.04
C PRO A 170 -15.13 -9.15 -9.59
N PHE A 171 -15.85 -8.14 -9.10
CA PHE A 171 -16.31 -8.08 -7.71
C PHE A 171 -17.15 -9.30 -7.26
N GLN A 172 -17.74 -10.04 -8.21
CA GLN A 172 -18.43 -11.31 -7.91
C GLN A 172 -17.48 -12.41 -7.45
N ALA A 173 -16.26 -12.47 -8.01
CA ALA A 173 -15.20 -13.35 -7.53
C ALA A 173 -14.78 -12.96 -6.10
N THR A 174 -14.62 -11.66 -5.84
CA THR A 174 -14.38 -11.15 -4.47
C THR A 174 -15.50 -11.54 -3.51
N LYS A 175 -16.77 -11.46 -3.93
CA LYS A 175 -17.91 -11.92 -3.12
C LYS A 175 -17.88 -13.41 -2.84
N ALA A 176 -17.50 -14.24 -3.82
CA ALA A 176 -17.35 -15.68 -3.62
C ALA A 176 -16.21 -15.98 -2.62
N TRP A 177 -15.08 -15.28 -2.74
CA TRP A 177 -13.98 -15.34 -1.78
C TRP A 177 -14.42 -14.91 -0.38
N ILE A 178 -15.14 -13.79 -0.23
CA ILE A 178 -15.67 -13.31 1.06
C ILE A 178 -16.61 -14.36 1.67
N LYS A 179 -17.49 -14.97 0.85
CA LYS A 179 -18.41 -16.01 1.32
C LYS A 179 -17.66 -17.22 1.88
N SER A 180 -16.48 -17.54 1.35
CA SER A 180 -15.65 -18.65 1.85
C SER A 180 -15.11 -18.43 3.27
N LEU A 181 -15.02 -17.16 3.74
CA LEU A 181 -14.63 -16.83 5.12
C LEU A 181 -15.72 -17.20 6.15
N ASN A 182 -16.96 -17.43 5.71
CA ASN A 182 -18.08 -17.90 6.53
C ASN A 182 -18.44 -17.00 7.74
N TYR A 183 -18.35 -15.68 7.59
CA TYR A 183 -18.80 -14.73 8.62
C TYR A 183 -20.25 -14.28 8.41
N PRO A 184 -21.05 -14.15 9.48
CA PRO A 184 -22.40 -13.58 9.41
C PRO A 184 -22.42 -12.15 8.87
N ILE A 185 -23.45 -11.81 8.10
CA ILE A 185 -23.72 -10.46 7.61
C ILE A 185 -24.37 -9.65 8.74
N ILE A 186 -23.90 -8.43 8.97
CA ILE A 186 -24.42 -7.51 10.01
C ILE A 186 -25.24 -6.37 9.39
N ASP A 187 -24.81 -5.85 8.24
CA ASP A 187 -25.54 -4.86 7.45
C ASP A 187 -25.55 -5.33 6.01
N ASP A 188 -26.74 -5.57 5.46
CA ASP A 188 -26.91 -6.21 4.16
C ASP A 188 -26.68 -5.24 2.98
N TRP A 189 -26.61 -5.80 1.78
CA TRP A 189 -26.25 -5.13 0.55
C TRP A 189 -27.09 -3.88 0.28
N ARG A 190 -26.47 -2.71 0.43
CA ARG A 190 -27.13 -1.41 0.27
C ARG A 190 -26.26 -0.43 -0.52
N PRO A 191 -26.85 0.58 -1.19
CA PRO A 191 -26.07 1.60 -1.85
C PRO A 191 -25.30 2.45 -0.82
N TRP A 192 -24.13 2.94 -1.23
CA TRP A 192 -23.44 4.04 -0.56
C TRP A 192 -23.33 5.23 -1.53
N MET A 193 -23.36 6.43 -0.95
CA MET A 193 -23.60 7.66 -1.69
C MET A 193 -22.48 8.67 -1.50
N ILE A 194 -22.18 9.41 -2.57
CA ILE A 194 -21.41 10.65 -2.54
C ILE A 194 -22.35 11.75 -3.01
N LYS A 195 -22.68 12.68 -2.10
CA LYS A 195 -23.76 13.65 -2.30
C LYS A 195 -25.05 12.87 -2.62
N ASP A 196 -25.68 13.16 -3.75
CA ASP A 196 -26.94 12.54 -4.19
C ASP A 196 -26.76 11.49 -5.30
N GLN A 197 -25.55 10.93 -5.44
CA GLN A 197 -25.24 9.91 -6.45
C GLN A 197 -24.79 8.60 -5.82
N ILE A 198 -25.28 7.49 -6.38
CA ILE A 198 -24.83 6.14 -6.01
C ILE A 198 -23.38 6.00 -6.47
N ALA A 199 -22.49 5.90 -5.49
CA ALA A 199 -21.06 5.69 -5.72
C ALA A 199 -20.70 4.20 -5.71
N GLY A 200 -21.59 3.34 -5.19
CA GLY A 200 -21.49 1.89 -5.29
C GLY A 200 -22.38 1.21 -4.24
N TYR A 201 -22.01 -0.01 -3.84
CA TYR A 201 -22.74 -0.79 -2.86
C TYR A 201 -21.82 -1.29 -1.75
N THR A 202 -22.35 -1.50 -0.56
CA THR A 202 -21.58 -1.97 0.59
C THR A 202 -22.34 -3.00 1.41
N ARG A 203 -21.59 -3.80 2.17
CA ARG A 203 -22.07 -4.80 3.14
C ARG A 203 -21.03 -4.96 4.24
N THR A 204 -21.47 -5.22 5.47
CA THR A 204 -20.58 -5.46 6.62
C THR A 204 -20.79 -6.84 7.24
N TYR A 205 -19.76 -7.34 7.92
CA TYR A 205 -19.72 -8.69 8.48
C TYR A 205 -19.29 -8.68 9.96
N ALA A 206 -19.64 -9.74 10.69
CA ALA A 206 -19.42 -9.86 12.13
C ALA A 206 -17.95 -9.78 12.56
N ASN A 207 -17.00 -10.08 11.67
CA ASN A 207 -15.56 -9.96 11.90
C ASN A 207 -15.03 -8.53 11.70
N LYS A 208 -15.89 -7.50 11.71
CA LYS A 208 -15.52 -6.09 11.46
C LYS A 208 -14.99 -5.84 10.04
N MET A 209 -15.31 -6.72 9.10
CA MET A 209 -14.98 -6.55 7.69
C MET A 209 -16.04 -5.69 6.99
N THR A 210 -15.58 -4.74 6.18
CA THR A 210 -16.41 -3.96 5.26
C THR A 210 -16.07 -4.35 3.83
N PHE A 211 -17.08 -4.69 3.04
CA PHE A 211 -16.95 -4.86 1.60
C PHE A 211 -17.67 -3.73 0.87
N ALA A 212 -17.03 -3.12 -0.13
CA ALA A 212 -17.61 -2.08 -0.95
C ALA A 212 -17.34 -2.28 -2.44
N THR A 213 -18.27 -1.90 -3.31
CA THR A 213 -17.99 -1.73 -4.73
C THR A 213 -17.89 -0.26 -5.07
N ILE A 214 -17.16 0.06 -6.14
CA ILE A 214 -17.07 1.41 -6.69
C ILE A 214 -17.67 1.39 -8.09
N LYS A 215 -18.75 2.16 -8.27
CA LYS A 215 -19.49 2.26 -9.52
C LYS A 215 -18.62 2.91 -10.60
N GLY A 216 -18.43 2.22 -11.72
CA GLY A 216 -17.57 2.66 -12.81
C GLY A 216 -16.07 2.45 -12.54
N GLY A 217 -15.71 1.88 -11.38
CA GLY A 217 -14.32 1.59 -11.02
C GLY A 217 -13.78 0.40 -11.83
N GLY A 218 -12.51 0.47 -12.23
CA GLY A 218 -11.79 -0.62 -12.88
C GLY A 218 -11.00 -1.49 -11.90
N HIS A 219 -9.93 -2.13 -12.39
CA HIS A 219 -9.08 -3.04 -11.60
C HIS A 219 -8.36 -2.33 -10.44
N THR A 220 -7.96 -1.10 -10.67
CA THR A 220 -7.12 -0.29 -9.78
C THR A 220 -7.82 1.04 -9.49
N ALA A 221 -7.43 1.74 -8.41
CA ALA A 221 -8.24 2.85 -7.93
C ALA A 221 -8.24 4.10 -8.84
N GLU A 222 -7.31 4.19 -9.80
CA GLU A 222 -7.12 5.38 -10.63
C GLU A 222 -8.25 5.62 -11.65
N TYR A 223 -9.17 4.67 -11.84
CA TYR A 223 -10.39 4.91 -12.62
C TYR A 223 -11.38 5.83 -11.89
N THR A 224 -11.37 5.80 -10.56
CA THR A 224 -12.31 6.49 -9.68
C THR A 224 -11.58 6.96 -8.40
N PRO A 225 -10.57 7.84 -8.53
CA PRO A 225 -9.67 8.16 -7.42
C PRO A 225 -10.38 8.90 -6.28
N ASN A 226 -11.32 9.80 -6.62
CA ASN A 226 -12.11 10.54 -5.63
C ASN A 226 -13.01 9.60 -4.80
N GLU A 227 -13.72 8.70 -5.46
CA GLU A 227 -14.60 7.71 -4.83
C GLU A 227 -13.80 6.76 -3.93
N THR A 228 -12.65 6.29 -4.41
CA THR A 228 -11.76 5.41 -3.64
C THR A 228 -11.23 6.12 -2.40
N PHE A 229 -10.77 7.37 -2.55
CA PHE A 229 -10.25 8.15 -1.43
C PHE A 229 -11.34 8.40 -0.38
N ILE A 230 -12.59 8.66 -0.79
CA ILE A 230 -13.72 8.81 0.13
C ILE A 230 -14.01 7.52 0.92
N ILE A 231 -13.96 6.35 0.28
CA ILE A 231 -14.09 5.06 1.00
C ILE A 231 -13.01 4.95 2.07
N PHE A 232 -11.76 5.19 1.69
CA PHE A 232 -10.62 5.15 2.59
C PHE A 232 -10.82 6.09 3.78
N GLN A 233 -11.13 7.37 3.53
CA GLN A 233 -11.34 8.40 4.56
C GLN A 233 -12.47 8.03 5.52
N ARG A 234 -13.62 7.58 5.02
CA ARG A 234 -14.75 7.17 5.85
C ARG A 234 -14.37 5.98 6.72
N TRP A 235 -13.74 4.96 6.14
CA TRP A 235 -13.38 3.73 6.84
C TRP A 235 -12.35 3.95 7.96
N ILE A 236 -11.28 4.72 7.71
CA ILE A 236 -10.28 5.04 8.74
C ILE A 236 -10.89 5.88 9.87
N SER A 237 -11.86 6.74 9.55
CA SER A 237 -12.55 7.60 10.53
C SER A 237 -13.69 6.89 11.27
N GLY A 238 -13.97 5.62 10.95
CA GLY A 238 -15.10 4.87 11.52
C GLY A 238 -16.47 5.38 11.07
N GLN A 239 -16.52 6.17 10.00
CA GLN A 239 -17.77 6.64 9.42
C GLN A 239 -18.37 5.56 8.52
N PRO A 240 -19.71 5.39 8.52
CA PRO A 240 -20.38 4.51 7.58
C PRO A 240 -20.16 4.95 6.13
N LEU A 241 -20.10 3.98 5.21
CA LEU A 241 -20.22 4.24 3.78
C LEU A 241 -21.67 4.58 3.41
#